data_AF-A0A496ZDU1-F1
#
_entry.id   AF-A0A496ZDU1-F1
#
_cell.length_a   1.000
_cell.length_b   1.000
_cell.length_c   1.000
_cell.angle_alpha   90.00
_cell.angle_beta   90.00
_cell.angle_gamma   90.00
#
_symmetry.space_group_name_H-M   'P 1'
#
loop_
_entity.id
_entity.type
_entity.pdbx_description
1 polymer ?
#
loop_
_entity_poly.entity_id
_entity_poly.type
_entity_poly.pdbx_seq_one_letter_code
_entity_poly.pdbx_strand_id
1 'polypeptide(L)'
;MSANEKWTIGISLPQTTTSDLRGRQSVRATFKLTEECIGAISIVATHLGIKQKSLFDHLVEDMSSLKAIARELKNTHVHAQNRVQKTFVISRKSLRSLETVSKSHNAPRDSLVEFSVQRLLPIIINEQKRHQARKKIRKEIVTHFEAGKALLSRVKNALGTEDPVLSRMTALMMSYNNTFTAIDAFIERGKLIEDFDPEMLKRMIETLKK
;
A
#
# COMPACT_ATOMS: atom_id res chain seq x y z
N MET A 1 11.56 41.59 22.75
CA MET A 1 12.29 40.52 23.47
C MET A 1 11.55 39.22 23.13
N SER A 2 12.09 38.19 22.49
CA SER A 2 13.47 37.70 22.42
C SER A 2 13.86 37.31 20.98
N ALA A 3 15.18 37.23 20.77
CA ALA A 3 15.90 37.14 19.51
C ALA A 3 15.60 35.87 18.71
N ASN A 4 15.39 36.04 17.40
CA ASN A 4 15.44 34.96 16.43
C ASN A 4 16.90 34.84 15.97
N GLU A 5 17.71 34.10 16.73
CA GLU A 5 19.09 33.80 16.35
C GLU A 5 19.09 33.04 15.02
N LYS A 6 19.52 33.72 13.95
CA LYS A 6 19.84 33.09 12.67
C LYS A 6 21.09 32.25 12.86
N TRP A 7 20.92 30.94 12.94
CA TRP A 7 22.01 30.01 12.68
C TRP A 7 22.39 30.09 11.20
N THR A 8 23.40 30.91 10.87
CA THR A 8 24.02 30.94 9.55
C THR A 8 24.91 29.72 9.38
N ILE A 9 24.29 28.59 9.07
CA ILE A 9 24.93 27.54 8.28
C ILE A 9 24.91 28.08 6.85
N GLY A 10 26.06 28.12 6.16
CA GLY A 10 26.25 28.70 4.82
C GLY A 10 25.50 27.99 3.67
N ILE A 11 24.35 27.39 3.97
CA ILE A 11 23.46 26.69 3.06
C ILE A 11 22.05 27.23 3.35
N SER A 12 21.41 27.85 2.36
CA SER A 12 20.01 28.26 2.45
C SER A 12 19.12 27.02 2.45
N LEU A 13 18.86 26.47 3.63
CA LEU A 13 17.91 25.38 3.80
C LEU A 13 16.49 25.96 3.82
N PRO A 14 15.53 25.35 3.11
CA PRO A 14 14.13 25.74 3.21
C PRO A 14 13.69 25.64 4.68
N GLN A 15 13.31 26.77 5.27
CA GLN A 15 12.88 26.82 6.66
C GLN A 15 11.48 26.22 6.79
N THR A 16 11.34 25.22 7.66
CA THR A 16 10.03 24.66 8.01
C THR A 16 9.27 25.66 8.86
N THR A 17 8.05 26.00 8.46
CA THR A 17 7.21 26.91 9.25
C THR A 17 6.39 26.15 10.29
N THR A 18 5.95 26.85 11.34
CA THR A 18 5.01 26.29 12.33
C THR A 18 3.69 25.85 11.69
N SER A 19 3.30 26.47 10.58
CA SER A 19 2.15 26.09 9.76
C SER A 19 2.36 24.71 9.12
N ASP A 20 3.56 24.41 8.63
CA ASP A 20 3.88 23.11 8.02
C ASP A 20 3.76 21.97 9.03
N LEU A 21 4.26 22.19 10.25
CA LEU A 21 4.15 21.22 11.34
C LEU A 21 2.69 21.04 11.80
N ARG A 22 1.92 22.14 11.88
CA ARG A 22 0.48 22.08 12.18
C ARG A 22 -0.32 21.39 11.08
N GLY A 23 0.10 21.49 9.82
CA GLY A 23 -0.50 20.80 8.67
C GLY A 23 -0.37 19.28 8.75
N ARG A 24 0.71 18.78 9.36
CA ARG A 24 0.96 17.35 9.59
C ARG A 24 0.16 16.73 10.73
N GLN A 25 -0.55 17.55 11.52
CA GLN A 25 -1.36 17.05 12.61
C GLN A 25 -2.46 16.10 12.10
N SER A 26 -2.60 14.99 12.81
CA SER A 26 -3.58 13.96 12.52
C SER A 26 -4.97 14.43 12.95
N VAL A 27 -5.94 14.34 12.06
CA VAL A 27 -7.36 14.60 12.32
C VAL A 27 -8.20 13.43 11.84
N ARG A 28 -9.38 13.25 12.44
CA ARG A 28 -10.36 12.27 12.00
C ARG A 28 -11.34 12.93 11.04
N ALA A 29 -11.58 12.28 9.90
CA ALA A 29 -12.57 12.71 8.92
C ALA A 29 -13.44 11.53 8.51
N THR A 30 -14.76 11.75 8.49
CA THR A 30 -15.74 10.73 8.11
C THR A 30 -16.16 10.95 6.66
N PHE A 31 -16.10 9.89 5.87
CA PHE A 31 -16.49 9.87 4.47
C PHE A 31 -17.55 8.79 4.23
N LYS A 32 -18.40 9.00 3.22
CA LYS A 32 -19.33 7.98 2.72
C LYS A 32 -18.72 7.37 1.47
N LEU A 33 -18.06 6.23 1.60
CA LEU A 33 -17.33 5.56 0.52
C LEU A 33 -17.92 4.17 0.27
N THR A 34 -17.76 3.65 -0.93
CA THR A 34 -18.08 2.24 -1.20
C THR A 34 -17.14 1.29 -0.44
N GLU A 35 -17.61 0.07 -0.20
CA GLU A 35 -16.81 -0.96 0.50
C GLU A 35 -15.55 -1.32 -0.29
N GLU A 36 -15.62 -1.29 -1.63
CA GLU A 36 -14.51 -1.55 -2.53
C GLU A 36 -13.41 -0.50 -2.37
N CYS A 37 -13.77 0.78 -2.25
CA CYS A 37 -12.79 1.84 -2.01
C CYS A 37 -12.10 1.68 -0.66
N ILE A 38 -12.85 1.32 0.38
CA ILE A 38 -12.31 1.07 1.72
C ILE A 38 -11.37 -0.15 1.69
N GLY A 39 -11.80 -1.22 1.02
CA GLY A 39 -11.01 -2.42 0.79
C GLY A 39 -9.70 -2.12 0.07
N ALA A 40 -9.76 -1.39 -1.04
CA ALA A 40 -8.59 -1.01 -1.83
C ALA A 40 -7.56 -0.21 -1.02
N ILE A 41 -8.00 0.79 -0.24
CA ILE A 41 -7.11 1.54 0.66
C ILE A 41 -6.45 0.60 1.67
N SER A 42 -7.23 -0.28 2.29
CA SER A 42 -6.73 -1.19 3.32
C SER A 42 -5.71 -2.18 2.75
N ILE A 43 -6.02 -2.78 1.61
CA ILE A 43 -5.19 -3.78 0.95
C ILE A 43 -3.88 -3.15 0.48
N VAL A 44 -3.93 -2.00 -0.19
CA VAL A 44 -2.73 -1.32 -0.69
C VAL A 44 -1.86 -0.83 0.47
N ALA A 45 -2.46 -0.31 1.54
CA ALA A 45 -1.71 0.11 2.73
C ALA A 45 -0.97 -1.07 3.37
N THR A 46 -1.66 -2.19 3.60
CA THR A 46 -1.07 -3.41 4.16
C THR A 46 0.04 -3.95 3.26
N HIS A 47 -0.22 -4.01 1.95
CA HIS A 47 0.72 -4.57 0.98
C HIS A 47 1.99 -3.74 0.83
N LEU A 48 1.87 -2.41 0.77
CA LEU A 48 3.02 -1.51 0.70
C LEU A 48 3.73 -1.33 2.06
N GLY A 49 3.19 -1.91 3.14
CA GLY A 49 3.73 -1.73 4.49
C GLY A 49 3.63 -0.29 5.00
N ILE A 50 2.68 0.49 4.48
CA ILE A 50 2.47 1.89 4.85
C ILE A 50 1.18 2.05 5.66
N LYS A 51 1.15 3.06 6.53
CA LYS A 51 -0.07 3.39 7.29
C LYS A 51 -1.14 3.92 6.33
N GLN A 52 -2.40 3.53 6.53
CA GLN A 52 -3.55 4.02 5.75
C GLN A 52 -3.59 5.56 5.70
N LYS A 53 -3.29 6.25 6.82
CA LYS A 53 -3.14 7.71 6.87
C LYS A 53 -2.15 8.22 5.82
N SER A 54 -0.98 7.60 5.71
CA SER A 54 0.08 8.03 4.79
C SER A 54 -0.32 7.82 3.35
N LEU A 55 -0.98 6.69 3.05
CA LEU A 55 -1.52 6.42 1.72
C LEU A 55 -2.57 7.46 1.34
N PHE A 56 -3.52 7.73 2.24
CA PHE A 56 -4.58 8.71 2.02
C PHE A 56 -4.01 10.12 1.85
N ASP A 57 -3.06 10.51 2.70
CA ASP A 57 -2.38 11.79 2.60
C ASP A 57 -1.73 11.94 1.22
N HIS A 58 -0.99 10.93 0.76
CA HIS A 58 -0.36 10.95 -0.57
C HIS A 58 -1.37 11.03 -1.73
N LEU A 59 -2.50 10.31 -1.64
CA LEU A 59 -3.55 10.34 -2.66
C LEU A 59 -4.20 11.72 -2.84
N VAL A 60 -4.22 12.51 -1.76
CA VAL A 60 -5.08 13.69 -1.62
C VAL A 60 -4.27 14.99 -1.43
N GLU A 61 -3.00 14.91 -1.08
CA GLU A 61 -2.16 16.09 -0.89
C GLU A 61 -1.83 16.79 -2.22
N ASP A 62 -1.76 16.03 -3.32
CA ASP A 62 -1.54 16.60 -4.65
C ASP A 62 -2.79 17.32 -5.19
N MET A 63 -2.79 18.64 -5.00
CA MET A 63 -3.83 19.54 -5.52
C MET A 63 -4.00 19.48 -7.03
N SER A 64 -2.93 19.22 -7.80
CA SER A 64 -3.02 19.18 -9.25
C SER A 64 -3.81 17.96 -9.72
N SER A 65 -3.49 16.78 -9.17
CA SER A 65 -4.26 15.55 -9.36
C SER A 65 -5.71 15.72 -8.91
N LEU A 66 -5.96 16.29 -7.72
CA LEU A 66 -7.32 16.49 -7.23
C LEU A 66 -8.15 17.42 -8.12
N LYS A 67 -7.56 18.50 -8.63
CA LYS A 67 -8.25 19.42 -9.57
C LYS A 67 -8.56 18.74 -10.90
N ALA A 68 -7.66 17.90 -11.41
CA ALA A 68 -7.91 17.12 -12.61
C ALA A 68 -9.10 16.17 -12.41
N ILE A 69 -9.11 15.42 -11.30
CA ILE A 69 -10.23 14.54 -10.92
C ILE A 69 -11.54 15.34 -10.80
N ALA A 70 -11.50 16.50 -10.14
CA ALA A 70 -12.67 17.34 -9.96
C ALA A 70 -13.26 17.88 -11.28
N ARG A 71 -12.42 18.07 -12.31
CA ARG A 71 -12.87 18.44 -13.66
C ARG A 71 -13.56 17.28 -14.36
N GLU A 72 -12.99 16.08 -14.29
CA GLU A 72 -13.59 14.87 -14.86
C GLU A 72 -14.93 14.51 -14.19
N LEU A 73 -15.03 14.73 -12.87
CA LEU A 73 -16.25 14.51 -12.09
C LEU A 73 -17.42 15.40 -12.52
N LYS A 74 -17.16 16.65 -12.93
CA LYS A 74 -18.25 17.54 -13.40
C LYS A 74 -18.96 17.00 -14.64
N ASN A 75 -18.27 16.18 -15.44
CA ASN A 75 -18.79 15.62 -16.68
C ASN A 75 -19.45 14.24 -16.47
N THR A 76 -19.54 13.77 -15.23
CA THR A 76 -19.82 12.37 -14.89
C THR A 76 -20.86 12.25 -13.77
N HIS A 77 -22.00 11.61 -14.02
CA HIS A 77 -23.09 11.42 -13.03
C HIS A 77 -22.82 10.29 -12.01
N VAL A 78 -22.05 10.55 -10.96
CA VAL A 78 -21.67 9.52 -9.97
C VAL A 78 -22.89 8.94 -9.22
N HIS A 79 -23.31 7.72 -9.60
CA HIS A 79 -24.23 6.90 -8.82
C HIS A 79 -23.47 5.75 -8.15
N ALA A 80 -22.82 6.04 -7.03
CA ALA A 80 -22.28 4.99 -6.17
C ALA A 80 -23.44 4.37 -5.37
N GLN A 81 -23.83 3.14 -5.72
CA GLN A 81 -24.71 2.34 -4.87
C GLN A 81 -23.91 1.84 -3.65
N ASN A 82 -24.56 1.72 -2.49
CA ASN A 82 -24.02 1.13 -1.26
C ASN A 82 -22.80 1.84 -0.62
N ARG A 83 -22.86 3.17 -0.45
CA ARG A 83 -21.85 3.89 0.35
C ARG A 83 -22.02 3.64 1.85
N VAL A 84 -20.94 3.24 2.51
CA VAL A 84 -20.85 3.08 3.97
C VAL A 84 -20.07 4.22 4.60
N GLN A 85 -20.43 4.59 5.84
CA GLN A 85 -19.70 5.61 6.57
C GLN A 85 -18.43 5.04 7.16
N LYS A 86 -17.27 5.62 6.80
CA LYS A 86 -15.98 5.24 7.35
C LYS A 86 -15.21 6.47 7.80
N THR A 87 -14.65 6.38 9.01
CA THR A 87 -13.80 7.42 9.57
C THR A 87 -12.33 7.06 9.37
N PHE A 88 -11.59 7.94 8.71
CA PHE A 88 -10.16 7.80 8.48
C PHE A 88 -9.38 8.85 9.29
N VAL A 89 -8.15 8.49 9.67
CA VAL A 89 -7.19 9.45 10.21
C VAL A 89 -6.37 10.00 9.06
N ILE A 90 -6.37 11.32 8.86
CA ILE A 90 -5.68 12.03 7.77
C ILE A 90 -4.95 13.27 8.31
N SER A 91 -4.08 13.88 7.52
CA SER A 91 -3.47 15.16 7.88
C SER A 91 -4.45 16.32 7.71
N ARG A 92 -4.31 17.36 8.55
CA ARG A 92 -5.06 18.62 8.37
C ARG A 92 -4.86 19.22 6.99
N LYS A 93 -3.65 19.10 6.44
CA LYS A 93 -3.32 19.61 5.11
C LYS A 93 -4.17 18.91 4.03
N SER A 94 -4.23 17.58 4.04
CA SER A 94 -5.03 16.82 3.08
C SER A 94 -6.53 17.12 3.19
N LEU A 95 -7.05 17.29 4.42
CA LEU A 95 -8.45 17.71 4.61
C LEU A 95 -8.72 19.08 3.99
N ARG A 96 -7.84 20.07 4.22
CA ARG A 96 -7.94 21.41 3.63
C ARG A 96 -7.86 21.37 2.10
N SER A 97 -6.98 20.54 1.54
CA SER A 97 -6.88 20.34 0.09
C SER A 97 -8.19 19.83 -0.50
N LEU A 98 -8.81 18.82 0.12
CA LEU A 98 -10.13 18.31 -0.29
C LEU A 98 -11.21 19.38 -0.22
N GLU A 99 -11.28 20.13 0.89
CA GLU A 99 -12.28 21.17 1.06
C GLU A 99 -12.12 22.30 0.04
N THR A 100 -10.89 22.67 -0.26
CA THR A 100 -10.58 23.72 -1.25
C THR A 100 -11.05 23.30 -2.63
N VAL A 101 -10.68 22.09 -3.08
CA VAL A 101 -11.04 21.57 -4.40
C VAL A 101 -12.54 21.29 -4.49
N SER A 102 -13.13 20.73 -3.44
CA SER A 102 -14.57 20.47 -3.36
C SER A 102 -15.37 21.76 -3.55
N LYS A 103 -14.99 22.84 -2.85
CA LYS A 103 -15.64 24.17 -2.99
C LYS A 103 -15.40 24.79 -4.36
N SER A 104 -14.16 24.77 -4.87
CA SER A 104 -13.84 25.45 -6.14
C SER A 104 -14.41 24.73 -7.37
N HIS A 105 -14.65 23.43 -7.29
CA HIS A 105 -15.19 22.62 -8.39
C HIS A 105 -16.60 22.10 -8.14
N ASN A 106 -17.27 22.49 -7.05
CA ASN A 106 -18.60 21.98 -6.67
C ASN A 106 -18.68 20.43 -6.72
N ALA A 107 -17.60 19.76 -6.29
CA ALA A 107 -17.48 18.31 -6.33
C ALA A 107 -17.59 17.73 -4.91
N PRO A 108 -18.38 16.68 -4.66
CA PRO A 108 -18.46 16.07 -3.34
C PRO A 108 -17.10 15.51 -2.88
N ARG A 109 -16.75 15.75 -1.61
CA ARG A 109 -15.49 15.23 -1.01
C ARG A 109 -15.39 13.71 -1.12
N ASP A 110 -16.51 13.02 -0.90
CA ASP A 110 -16.58 11.55 -1.01
C ASP A 110 -16.21 11.08 -2.42
N SER A 111 -16.79 11.68 -3.46
CA SER A 111 -16.48 11.35 -4.86
C SER A 111 -15.02 11.65 -5.21
N LEU A 112 -14.45 12.76 -4.71
CA LEU A 112 -13.02 13.07 -4.92
C LEU A 112 -12.13 11.97 -4.32
N VAL A 113 -12.48 11.45 -3.15
CA VAL A 113 -11.72 10.38 -2.49
C VAL A 113 -11.87 9.06 -3.27
N GLU A 114 -13.08 8.69 -3.68
CA GLU A 114 -13.33 7.45 -4.44
C GLU A 114 -12.52 7.43 -5.74
N PHE A 115 -12.52 8.52 -6.52
CA PHE A 115 -11.75 8.63 -7.75
C PHE A 115 -10.23 8.69 -7.49
N SER A 116 -9.80 9.30 -6.38
CA SER A 116 -8.39 9.25 -5.99
C SER A 116 -7.93 7.81 -5.69
N VAL A 117 -8.78 6.99 -5.07
CA VAL A 117 -8.49 5.58 -4.78
C VAL A 117 -8.39 4.75 -6.07
N GLN A 118 -9.14 5.09 -7.12
CA GLN A 118 -9.04 4.40 -8.41
C GLN A 118 -7.66 4.49 -9.05
N ARG A 119 -6.87 5.52 -8.73
CA ARG A 119 -5.47 5.61 -9.18
C ARG A 119 -4.60 4.47 -8.64
N LEU A 120 -5.07 3.74 -7.62
CA LEU A 120 -4.40 2.56 -7.10
C LEU A 120 -4.66 1.29 -7.93
N LEU A 121 -5.65 1.27 -8.82
CA LEU A 121 -5.94 0.12 -9.70
C LEU A 121 -4.71 -0.45 -10.41
N PRO A 122 -3.90 0.35 -11.14
CA PRO A 122 -2.73 -0.18 -11.82
C PRO A 122 -1.72 -0.80 -10.86
N ILE A 123 -1.60 -0.26 -9.63
CA ILE A 123 -0.72 -0.80 -8.59
C ILE A 123 -1.24 -2.16 -8.12
N ILE A 124 -2.54 -2.25 -7.84
CA ILE A 124 -3.20 -3.49 -7.39
C ILE A 124 -3.08 -4.58 -8.45
N ILE A 125 -3.43 -4.29 -9.70
CA ILE A 125 -3.38 -5.25 -10.82
C ILE A 125 -1.94 -5.75 -11.04
N ASN A 126 -0.98 -4.83 -11.07
CA ASN A 126 0.42 -5.22 -11.26
C ASN A 126 0.92 -6.09 -10.11
N GLU A 127 0.53 -5.76 -8.88
CA GLU A 127 0.93 -6.54 -7.73
C GLU A 127 0.27 -7.91 -7.67
N GLN A 128 -1.00 -8.05 -8.05
CA GLN A 128 -1.65 -9.35 -8.22
C GLN A 128 -0.86 -10.25 -9.18
N LYS A 129 -0.43 -9.72 -10.34
CA LYS A 129 0.40 -10.46 -11.31
C LYS A 129 1.72 -10.89 -10.68
N ARG A 130 2.40 -9.99 -9.98
CA ARG A 130 3.66 -10.30 -9.28
C ARG A 130 3.44 -11.35 -8.19
N HIS A 131 2.36 -11.26 -7.44
CA HIS A 131 2.01 -12.20 -6.39
C HIS A 131 1.77 -13.61 -6.96
N GLN A 132 1.05 -13.73 -8.08
CA GLN A 132 0.88 -15.00 -8.78
C GLN A 132 2.22 -15.58 -9.26
N ALA A 133 3.11 -14.76 -9.81
CA ALA A 133 4.46 -15.20 -10.19
C ALA A 133 5.25 -15.71 -8.98
N ARG A 134 5.20 -15.01 -7.83
CA ARG A 134 5.84 -15.45 -6.59
C ARG A 134 5.28 -16.79 -6.09
N LYS A 135 3.97 -17.04 -6.20
CA LYS A 135 3.36 -18.33 -5.83
C LYS A 135 3.87 -19.47 -6.70
N LYS A 136 4.11 -19.24 -8.00
CA LYS A 136 4.70 -20.25 -8.89
C LYS A 136 6.13 -20.59 -8.46
N ILE A 137 6.97 -19.56 -8.28
CA ILE A 137 8.36 -19.73 -7.82
C ILE A 137 8.43 -20.39 -6.44
N ARG A 138 7.51 -20.07 -5.52
CA ARG A 138 7.42 -20.72 -4.20
C ARG A 138 7.35 -22.24 -4.32
N LYS A 139 6.58 -22.77 -5.28
CA LYS A 139 6.48 -24.23 -5.49
C LYS A 139 7.84 -24.83 -5.87
N GLU A 140 8.59 -24.15 -6.73
CA GLU A 140 9.95 -24.58 -7.11
C GLU A 140 10.92 -24.52 -5.92
N ILE A 141 10.85 -23.47 -5.10
CA ILE A 141 11.65 -23.33 -3.89
C ILE A 141 11.34 -24.45 -2.89
N VAL A 142 10.06 -24.80 -2.70
CA VAL A 142 9.63 -25.91 -1.84
C VAL A 142 10.26 -27.22 -2.33
N THR A 143 10.13 -27.53 -3.61
CA THR A 143 10.71 -28.74 -4.21
C THR A 143 12.22 -28.81 -4.00
N HIS A 144 12.93 -27.70 -4.22
CA HIS A 144 14.38 -27.64 -4.02
C HIS A 144 14.76 -27.80 -2.53
N PHE A 145 13.98 -27.22 -1.62
CA PHE A 145 14.21 -27.36 -0.18
C PHE A 145 14.03 -28.81 0.30
N GLU A 146 13.00 -29.51 -0.19
CA GLU A 146 12.79 -30.93 0.07
C GLU A 146 13.93 -31.80 -0.49
N ALA A 147 14.41 -31.50 -1.71
CA ALA A 147 15.57 -32.17 -2.29
C ALA A 147 16.84 -31.97 -1.45
N GLY A 148 17.06 -30.76 -0.92
CA GLY A 148 18.14 -30.46 0.01
C GLY A 148 18.06 -31.27 1.31
N LYS A 149 16.86 -31.43 1.89
CA LYS A 149 16.64 -32.29 3.06
C LYS A 149 16.93 -33.76 2.76
N ALA A 150 16.50 -34.26 1.60
CA ALA A 150 16.82 -35.62 1.18
C ALA A 150 18.33 -35.84 0.99
N LEU A 151 19.04 -34.86 0.42
CA LEU A 151 20.49 -34.90 0.31
C LEU A 151 21.18 -34.91 1.68
N LEU A 152 20.70 -34.13 2.65
CA LEU A 152 21.18 -34.15 4.05
C LEU A 152 21.05 -35.51 4.70
N SER A 153 19.92 -36.18 4.50
CA SER A 153 19.73 -37.55 4.98
C SER A 153 20.75 -38.52 4.36
N ARG A 154 21.00 -38.43 3.05
CA ARG A 154 21.99 -39.28 2.36
C ARG A 154 23.42 -39.02 2.84
N VAL A 155 23.81 -37.76 3.00
CA VAL A 155 25.15 -37.40 3.51
C VAL A 155 25.35 -37.92 4.92
N LYS A 156 24.34 -37.77 5.79
CA LYS A 156 24.37 -38.33 7.15
C LYS A 156 24.59 -39.85 7.14
N ASN A 157 23.87 -40.56 6.26
CA ASN A 157 23.98 -42.01 6.17
C ASN A 157 25.32 -42.49 5.57
N ALA A 158 25.91 -41.71 4.66
CA ALA A 158 27.15 -42.08 3.97
C ALA A 158 28.41 -41.75 4.77
N LEU A 159 28.44 -40.60 5.45
CA LEU A 159 29.64 -40.09 6.13
C LEU A 159 29.61 -40.26 7.66
N GLY A 160 28.43 -40.52 8.25
CA GLY A 160 28.27 -40.61 9.70
C GLY A 160 28.11 -39.25 10.37
N THR A 161 27.89 -39.27 11.70
CA THR A 161 27.51 -38.06 12.47
C THR A 161 28.65 -37.11 12.78
N GLU A 162 29.88 -37.62 12.81
CA GLU A 162 31.08 -36.86 13.18
C GLU A 162 31.76 -36.18 11.99
N ASP A 163 31.25 -36.39 10.77
CA ASP A 163 31.89 -35.84 9.57
C ASP A 163 31.68 -34.31 9.48
N PRO A 164 32.74 -33.52 9.27
CA PRO A 164 32.65 -32.06 9.15
C PRO A 164 31.73 -31.57 8.02
N VAL A 165 31.57 -32.34 6.93
CA VAL A 165 30.68 -32.03 5.82
C VAL A 165 29.22 -32.07 6.28
N LEU A 166 28.84 -33.03 7.12
CA LEU A 166 27.49 -33.11 7.68
C LEU A 166 27.16 -31.86 8.51
N SER A 167 28.10 -31.43 9.37
CA SER A 167 27.93 -30.23 10.19
C SER A 167 27.72 -28.97 9.33
N ARG A 168 28.55 -28.79 8.29
CA ARG A 168 28.43 -27.66 7.35
C ARG A 168 27.11 -27.69 6.59
N MET A 169 26.68 -28.87 6.13
CA MET A 169 25.44 -29.00 5.38
C MET A 169 24.20 -28.83 6.25
N THR A 170 24.27 -29.23 7.53
CA THR A 170 23.23 -28.95 8.52
C THR A 170 23.09 -27.44 8.74
N ALA A 171 24.20 -26.72 8.90
CA ALA A 171 24.19 -25.26 9.00
C ALA A 171 23.59 -24.58 7.76
N LEU A 172 23.93 -25.07 6.56
CA LEU A 172 23.34 -24.61 5.31
C LEU A 172 21.81 -24.81 5.30
N MET A 173 21.33 -26.00 5.67
CA MET A 173 19.90 -26.32 5.68
C MET A 173 19.13 -25.52 6.75
N MET A 174 19.75 -25.21 7.90
CA MET A 174 19.15 -24.31 8.88
C MET A 174 18.99 -22.88 8.33
N SER A 175 20.02 -22.34 7.69
CA SER A 175 19.96 -21.02 7.04
C SER A 175 18.90 -20.99 5.93
N TYR A 176 18.82 -22.06 5.13
CA TYR A 176 17.77 -22.23 4.13
C TYR A 176 16.40 -22.21 4.81
N ASN A 177 16.15 -23.03 5.84
CA ASN A 177 14.86 -23.10 6.52
C ASN A 177 14.37 -21.73 7.01
N ASN A 178 15.28 -20.94 7.60
CA ASN A 178 14.97 -19.59 8.06
C ASN A 178 14.58 -18.67 6.90
N THR A 179 15.36 -18.72 5.81
CA THR A 179 15.09 -17.94 4.59
C THR A 179 13.79 -18.35 3.93
N PHE A 180 13.53 -19.65 3.84
CA PHE A 180 12.30 -20.22 3.30
C PHE A 180 11.09 -19.75 4.10
N THR A 181 11.14 -19.83 5.44
CA THR A 181 10.07 -19.37 6.33
C THR A 181 9.79 -17.88 6.14
N ALA A 182 10.81 -17.06 5.98
CA ALA A 182 10.65 -15.63 5.71
C ALA A 182 9.98 -15.34 4.35
N ILE A 183 10.38 -16.08 3.30
CA ILE A 183 9.76 -16.00 1.97
C ILE A 183 8.29 -16.45 2.05
N ASP A 184 8.03 -17.54 2.76
CA ASP A 184 6.69 -18.11 2.93
C ASP A 184 5.75 -17.10 3.60
N ALA A 185 6.18 -16.54 4.73
CA ALA A 185 5.43 -15.52 5.47
C ALA A 185 5.20 -14.23 4.66
N PHE A 186 6.14 -13.85 3.77
CA PHE A 186 5.93 -12.73 2.86
C PHE A 186 4.86 -13.03 1.81
N ILE A 187 4.89 -14.22 1.21
CA ILE A 187 3.90 -14.63 0.21
C ILE A 187 2.53 -14.79 0.87
N GLU A 188 2.43 -15.42 2.03
CA GLU A 188 1.15 -15.60 2.74
C GLU A 188 0.47 -14.27 3.08
N ARG A 189 1.22 -13.24 3.49
CA ARG A 189 0.68 -11.88 3.69
C ARG A 189 0.10 -11.26 2.43
N GLY A 190 0.64 -11.63 1.26
CA GLY A 190 0.18 -11.15 -0.04
C GLY A 190 -1.18 -11.72 -0.47
N LYS A 191 -1.72 -12.75 0.18
CA LYS A 191 -3.01 -13.36 -0.20
C LYS A 191 -4.18 -12.36 -0.19
N LEU A 192 -4.14 -11.36 0.70
CA LEU A 192 -5.18 -10.34 0.80
C LEU A 192 -5.39 -9.54 -0.50
N ILE A 193 -4.39 -9.46 -1.38
CA ILE A 193 -4.51 -8.78 -2.68
C ILE A 193 -5.12 -9.69 -3.74
N GLU A 194 -5.11 -11.01 -3.55
CA GLU A 194 -5.62 -12.00 -4.50
C GLU A 194 -7.15 -11.98 -4.54
N ASP A 195 -7.79 -11.83 -3.37
CA ASP A 195 -9.25 -11.84 -3.23
C ASP A 195 -9.91 -10.52 -3.65
N PHE A 196 -9.12 -9.48 -3.94
CA PHE A 196 -9.65 -8.21 -4.39
C PHE A 196 -10.02 -8.25 -5.87
N ASP A 197 -11.30 -8.07 -6.20
CA ASP A 197 -11.75 -7.93 -7.59
C ASP A 197 -11.52 -6.48 -8.09
N PRO A 198 -10.54 -6.23 -8.97
CA PRO A 198 -10.29 -4.88 -9.50
C PRO A 198 -11.44 -4.37 -10.38
N GLU A 199 -12.24 -5.27 -10.97
CA GLU A 199 -13.38 -4.89 -11.80
C GLU A 199 -14.49 -4.24 -10.97
N MET A 200 -14.61 -4.56 -9.67
CA MET A 200 -15.58 -3.89 -8.80
C MET A 200 -15.26 -2.40 -8.62
N LEU A 201 -13.97 -2.06 -8.43
CA LEU A 201 -13.54 -0.67 -8.33
C LEU A 201 -13.66 0.08 -9.67
N LYS A 202 -13.53 -0.63 -10.79
CA LYS A 202 -13.68 -0.10 -12.16
C LYS A 202 -15.14 0.17 -12.54
N ARG A 203 -16.07 -0.70 -12.11
CA ARG A 203 -17.52 -0.55 -12.32
C ARG A 203 -18.12 0.70 -11.68
N MET A 204 -17.44 1.30 -10.69
CA MET A 204 -17.79 2.61 -10.15
C MET A 204 -17.76 3.73 -11.21
N ILE A 205 -17.05 3.53 -12.33
CA ILE A 205 -17.00 4.46 -13.46
C ILE A 205 -17.85 3.96 -14.64
N GLU A 206 -17.91 2.65 -14.90
CA GLU A 206 -18.53 2.14 -16.13
C GLU A 206 -20.06 2.28 -16.20
N THR A 207 -20.75 2.57 -15.09
CA THR A 207 -22.18 2.95 -15.09
C THR A 207 -22.46 4.30 -15.77
N LEU A 208 -21.44 4.96 -16.33
CA LEU A 208 -21.48 6.35 -16.81
C LEU A 208 -21.29 6.51 -18.32
N LYS A 209 -21.22 5.40 -19.07
CA LYS A 209 -21.12 5.41 -20.55
C LYS A 209 -22.40 4.96 -21.26
N LYS A 210 -23.58 5.23 -20.69
CA LYS A 210 -24.86 5.09 -21.41
C LYS A 210 -25.55 6.43 -21.50
#